data_AF-A0A651I5L6-F1
#
_entry.id   AF-A0A651I5L6-F1
#
_cell.length_a   1.000
_cell.length_b   1.000
_cell.length_c   1.000
_cell.angle_alpha   90.00
_cell.angle_beta   90.00
_cell.angle_gamma   90.00
#
_symmetry.space_group_name_H-M   'P 1'
#
loop_
_entity.id
_entity.type
_entity.pdbx_description
1 polymer ?
#
loop_
_entity_poly.entity_id
_entity_poly.type
_entity_poly.pdbx_seq_one_letter_code
_entity_poly.pdbx_strand_id
1 'polypeptide(L)'
;MAAGRLNNKTPWTITGVLLCALLATSQATLVSCGNSNASPTQSGETRADEDDGVRRETVEIRGRRFRLEIADDDEKRIKGLSGRAEIAENGGMLFVFPRPQQAAFVMRDCLVDIDIIFLDTFGQVLSTYEMEVEDPRRPDESEAEYEERLKKYHSRGPAQFVIELRGGTLKTFEPELRRMRDVIKLDRQRLIRDAS
;
A
#
# COMPACT_ATOMS: atom_id res chain seq x y z
N MET A 1 54.91 12.46 -24.32
CA MET A 1 55.74 13.41 -23.52
C MET A 1 54.82 14.47 -22.91
N ALA A 2 55.19 14.96 -21.72
CA ALA A 2 54.44 15.82 -20.77
C ALA A 2 53.32 15.08 -20.01
N ALA A 3 53.43 14.66 -18.74
CA ALA A 3 54.05 15.20 -17.51
C ALA A 3 53.38 16.48 -16.98
N GLY A 4 52.64 16.34 -15.87
CA GLY A 4 52.07 17.45 -15.10
C GLY A 4 51.47 16.96 -13.78
N ARG A 5 52.21 17.18 -12.70
CA ARG A 5 52.03 16.74 -11.31
C ARG A 5 51.38 17.86 -10.50
N LEU A 6 50.62 17.57 -9.43
CA LEU A 6 50.86 18.04 -8.03
C LEU A 6 49.60 18.07 -7.15
N ASN A 7 49.83 17.63 -5.91
CA ASN A 7 48.96 17.56 -4.74
C ASN A 7 48.72 18.92 -4.06
N ASN A 8 47.69 19.01 -3.22
CA ASN A 8 47.80 19.69 -1.92
C ASN A 8 46.77 19.17 -0.88
N LYS A 9 47.28 18.47 0.14
CA LYS A 9 46.65 18.28 1.45
C LYS A 9 47.19 19.36 2.39
N THR A 10 46.38 19.91 3.28
CA THR A 10 46.85 20.67 4.46
C THR A 10 46.00 20.32 5.69
N PRO A 11 46.62 19.98 6.84
CA PRO A 11 45.94 19.85 8.13
C PRO A 11 46.02 21.16 8.93
N TRP A 12 45.02 21.41 9.79
CA TRP A 12 45.08 22.43 10.83
C TRP A 12 45.12 21.75 12.20
N THR A 13 46.19 22.03 12.96
CA THR A 13 46.32 21.80 14.40
C THR A 13 46.36 23.17 15.10
N ILE A 14 45.96 23.20 16.38
CA ILE A 14 46.36 24.07 17.53
C ILE A 14 45.25 23.86 18.60
N THR A 15 45.45 23.02 19.61
CA THR A 15 46.11 23.24 20.92
C THR A 15 45.43 24.29 21.81
N GLY A 16 44.92 23.86 22.97
CA GLY A 16 44.45 24.74 24.03
C GLY A 16 44.00 23.98 25.28
N VAL A 17 44.96 23.68 26.16
CA VAL A 17 44.74 23.23 27.55
C VAL A 17 44.88 24.45 28.45
N LEU A 18 43.93 24.74 29.34
CA LEU A 18 44.27 25.26 30.68
C LEU A 18 43.17 25.06 31.73
N LEU A 19 43.60 24.29 32.72
CA LEU A 19 43.19 24.08 34.10
C LEU A 19 42.73 25.34 34.87
N CYS A 20 41.70 25.23 35.72
CA CYS A 20 41.70 25.87 37.05
C CYS A 20 40.67 25.24 38.00
N ALA A 21 41.16 24.80 39.16
CA ALA A 21 40.43 24.12 40.22
C ALA A 21 39.74 25.11 41.20
N LEU A 22 38.74 24.64 41.96
CA LEU A 22 38.80 24.52 43.44
C LEU A 22 37.40 24.45 44.12
N LEU A 23 37.29 23.44 44.97
CA LEU A 23 36.70 23.38 46.32
C LEU A 23 35.18 23.45 46.57
N ALA A 24 34.81 22.55 47.47
CA ALA A 24 33.48 22.20 47.96
C ALA A 24 32.90 23.19 48.97
N THR A 25 31.58 23.14 49.20
CA THR A 25 30.98 22.73 50.49
C THR A 25 29.45 22.64 50.38
N SER A 26 28.89 21.68 51.11
CA SER A 26 27.47 21.34 51.24
C SER A 26 26.61 22.48 51.80
N GLN A 27 25.35 22.58 51.36
CA GLN A 27 24.18 22.37 52.21
C GLN A 27 22.89 22.25 51.40
N ALA A 28 22.10 21.24 51.78
CA ALA A 28 20.76 20.97 51.26
C ALA A 28 19.74 21.91 51.88
N THR A 29 18.83 22.46 51.07
CA THR A 29 17.50 22.88 51.52
C THR A 29 16.47 22.43 50.49
N LEU A 30 15.47 21.69 50.96
CA LEU A 30 14.32 21.24 50.18
C LEU A 30 13.32 22.40 50.11
N VAL A 31 13.00 22.84 48.90
CA VAL A 31 11.80 23.65 48.63
C VAL A 31 11.04 23.00 47.48
N SER A 32 9.73 22.91 47.72
CA SER A 32 8.75 22.07 47.08
C SER A 32 7.90 22.86 46.08
N CYS A 33 7.36 22.12 45.11
CA CYS A 33 6.20 22.40 44.25
C CYS A 33 6.36 23.42 43.10
N GLY A 34 6.21 22.91 41.87
CA GLY A 34 5.94 23.71 40.67
C GLY A 34 6.05 22.90 39.37
N ASN A 35 5.27 21.82 39.24
CA ASN A 35 5.29 20.95 38.06
C ASN A 35 4.48 21.58 36.91
N SER A 36 5.12 22.38 36.05
CA SER A 36 4.56 22.79 34.77
C SER A 36 5.19 21.96 33.67
N ASN A 37 4.59 20.80 33.39
CA ASN A 37 4.91 20.05 32.18
C ASN A 37 4.45 20.87 30.97
N ALA A 38 5.36 21.62 30.37
CA ALA A 38 5.23 22.05 28.99
C ALA A 38 5.25 20.78 28.13
N SER A 39 4.07 20.37 27.65
CA SER A 39 3.95 19.29 26.68
C SER A 39 4.69 19.67 25.40
N PRO A 40 5.53 18.78 24.84
CA PRO A 40 6.07 19.00 23.52
C PRO A 40 4.92 18.94 22.51
N THR A 41 4.82 19.97 21.67
CA THR A 41 4.00 19.96 20.46
C THR A 41 4.50 18.82 19.58
N GLN A 42 3.84 17.65 19.67
CA GLN A 42 3.98 16.61 18.67
C GLN A 42 3.20 17.03 17.42
N SER A 43 3.96 17.30 16.38
CA SER A 43 3.59 17.14 14.98
C SER A 43 2.72 15.88 14.80
N GLY A 44 1.51 16.05 14.28
CA GLY A 44 0.58 14.96 14.02
C GLY A 44 1.06 14.07 12.87
N GLU A 45 1.82 13.04 13.22
CA GLU A 45 2.04 11.85 12.39
C GLU A 45 0.96 10.81 12.71
N THR A 46 0.37 10.25 11.63
CA THR A 46 -0.36 8.97 11.54
C THR A 46 -1.49 8.73 12.53
N ARG A 47 -2.75 8.95 12.08
CA ARG A 47 -3.91 8.33 12.71
C ARG A 47 -3.73 6.81 12.62
N ALA A 48 -3.35 6.18 13.73
CA ALA A 48 -3.42 4.75 13.91
C ALA A 48 -4.90 4.33 13.77
N ASP A 49 -5.15 3.55 12.72
CA ASP A 49 -6.18 2.53 12.58
C ASP A 49 -7.27 2.52 13.67
N GLU A 50 -8.39 3.14 13.35
CA GLU A 50 -9.66 2.74 13.96
C GLU A 50 -9.89 1.27 13.56
N ASP A 51 -9.96 0.37 14.54
CA ASP A 51 -10.25 -1.04 14.33
C ASP A 51 -11.71 -1.21 13.89
N ASP A 52 -11.94 -1.02 12.60
CA ASP A 52 -13.22 -1.25 11.94
C ASP A 52 -13.48 -2.75 11.70
N GLY A 53 -12.63 -3.63 12.24
CA GLY A 53 -12.70 -5.08 12.05
C GLY A 53 -12.31 -5.54 10.64
N VAL A 54 -11.89 -4.64 9.74
CA VAL A 54 -11.52 -4.99 8.38
C VAL A 54 -10.06 -5.40 8.31
N ARG A 55 -9.84 -6.68 7.98
CA ARG A 55 -8.51 -7.25 7.74
C ARG A 55 -7.83 -6.58 6.56
N ARG A 56 -6.55 -6.23 6.72
CA ARG A 56 -5.75 -5.56 5.69
C ARG A 56 -4.37 -6.20 5.53
N GLU A 57 -3.86 -6.16 4.31
CA GLU A 57 -2.50 -6.56 3.95
C GLU A 57 -1.71 -5.34 3.46
N THR A 58 -0.43 -5.22 3.82
CA THR A 58 0.45 -4.23 3.19
C THR A 58 1.22 -4.90 2.05
N VAL A 59 0.96 -4.48 0.82
CA VAL A 59 1.60 -5.01 -0.38
C VAL A 59 2.48 -3.93 -1.00
N GLU A 60 3.73 -4.28 -1.31
CA GLU A 60 4.63 -3.39 -2.04
C GLU A 60 4.58 -3.69 -3.54
N ILE A 61 4.23 -2.69 -4.33
CA ILE A 61 4.15 -2.75 -5.78
C ILE A 61 5.04 -1.65 -6.33
N ARG A 62 6.12 -2.03 -7.02
CA ARG A 62 7.09 -1.10 -7.63
C ARG A 62 7.60 -0.01 -6.65
N GLY A 63 7.93 -0.41 -5.41
CA GLY A 63 8.47 0.49 -4.39
C GLY A 63 7.42 1.34 -3.67
N ARG A 64 6.14 1.25 -4.05
CA ARG A 64 5.02 1.90 -3.36
C ARG A 64 4.28 0.89 -2.50
N ARG A 65 3.98 1.27 -1.25
CA ARG A 65 3.23 0.41 -0.31
C ARG A 65 1.74 0.74 -0.37
N PHE A 66 0.94 -0.29 -0.57
CA PHE A 66 -0.51 -0.23 -0.57
C PHE A 66 -1.05 -0.99 0.62
N ARG A 67 -2.03 -0.41 1.31
CA ARG A 67 -2.76 -1.05 2.40
C ARG A 67 -4.10 -1.52 1.86
N LEU A 68 -4.19 -2.82 1.57
CA LEU A 68 -5.30 -3.43 0.85
C LEU A 68 -6.22 -4.16 1.82
N GLU A 69 -7.53 -3.94 1.71
CA GLU A 69 -8.53 -4.74 2.42
C GLU A 69 -8.55 -6.17 1.86
N ILE A 70 -8.70 -7.18 2.70
CA ILE A 70 -8.66 -8.58 2.28
C ILE A 70 -10.08 -9.09 1.99
N ALA A 71 -10.31 -9.58 0.78
CA ALA A 71 -11.50 -10.31 0.36
C ALA A 71 -11.18 -11.81 0.22
N ASP A 72 -11.35 -12.54 1.32
CA ASP A 72 -10.96 -13.94 1.51
C ASP A 72 -12.13 -14.91 1.64
N ASP A 73 -13.37 -14.42 1.58
CA ASP A 73 -14.61 -15.20 1.53
C ASP A 73 -15.50 -14.75 0.35
N ASP A 74 -16.51 -15.56 0.00
CA ASP A 74 -17.37 -15.30 -1.15
C ASP A 74 -18.12 -13.97 -1.06
N GLU A 75 -18.59 -13.60 0.14
CA GLU A 75 -19.35 -12.36 0.34
C GLU A 75 -18.49 -11.14 0.05
N LYS A 76 -17.28 -11.09 0.59
CA LYS A 76 -16.33 -10.00 0.33
C LYS A 76 -15.88 -9.98 -1.13
N ARG A 77 -15.65 -11.15 -1.75
CA ARG A 77 -15.23 -11.24 -3.15
C ARG A 77 -16.33 -10.77 -4.11
N ILE A 78 -17.59 -11.10 -3.84
CA ILE A 78 -18.75 -10.64 -4.63
C ILE A 78 -18.95 -9.14 -4.46
N LYS A 79 -18.82 -8.62 -3.22
CA LYS A 79 -19.00 -7.20 -2.93
C LYS A 79 -17.90 -6.33 -3.53
N GLY A 80 -16.64 -6.76 -3.45
CA GLY A 80 -15.49 -6.01 -3.95
C GLY A 80 -15.46 -4.55 -3.46
N LEU A 81 -15.16 -3.65 -4.38
CA LEU A 81 -15.18 -2.19 -4.16
C LEU A 81 -16.48 -1.50 -4.63
N SER A 82 -17.54 -2.25 -4.96
CA SER A 82 -18.82 -1.69 -5.42
C SER A 82 -19.41 -0.68 -4.43
N GLY A 83 -20.02 0.37 -4.96
CA GLY A 83 -20.68 1.43 -4.19
C GLY A 83 -19.73 2.41 -3.48
N ARG A 84 -18.41 2.25 -3.57
CA ARG A 84 -17.46 3.19 -2.97
C ARG A 84 -17.35 4.46 -3.80
N ALA A 85 -17.61 5.60 -3.17
CA ALA A 85 -17.45 6.92 -3.78
C ALA A 85 -15.97 7.32 -3.96
N GLU A 86 -15.07 6.70 -3.20
CA GLU A 86 -13.63 6.93 -3.32
C GLU A 86 -12.81 5.70 -2.92
N ILE A 87 -11.60 5.62 -3.46
CA ILE A 87 -10.56 4.68 -3.07
C ILE A 87 -9.33 5.51 -2.69
N ALA A 88 -8.78 5.26 -1.50
CA ALA A 88 -7.59 5.95 -1.01
C ALA A 88 -6.41 5.75 -1.98
N GLU A 89 -5.53 6.73 -2.09
CA GLU A 89 -4.41 6.73 -3.06
C GLU A 89 -3.51 5.50 -2.97
N ASN A 90 -3.26 5.02 -1.75
CA ASN A 90 -2.51 3.79 -1.48
C ASN A 90 -3.40 2.72 -0.82
N GLY A 91 -4.70 2.77 -1.08
CA GLY A 91 -5.68 1.78 -0.66
C GLY A 91 -6.14 0.90 -1.82
N GLY A 92 -7.04 -0.03 -1.52
CA GLY A 92 -7.58 -0.97 -2.50
C GLY A 92 -8.03 -2.25 -1.83
N MET A 93 -8.16 -3.31 -2.62
CA MET A 93 -8.58 -4.63 -2.16
C MET A 93 -7.69 -5.73 -2.72
N LEU A 94 -7.42 -6.75 -1.89
CA LEU A 94 -6.73 -7.97 -2.23
C LEU A 94 -7.71 -9.13 -2.12
N PHE A 95 -8.10 -9.69 -3.25
CA PHE A 95 -8.91 -10.89 -3.35
C PHE A 95 -8.00 -12.10 -3.21
N VAL A 96 -8.40 -13.04 -2.35
CA VAL A 96 -7.68 -14.28 -2.10
C VAL A 96 -8.60 -15.45 -2.41
N PHE A 97 -8.16 -16.33 -3.31
CA PHE A 97 -8.87 -17.56 -3.63
C PHE A 97 -8.21 -18.76 -2.94
N PRO A 98 -9.00 -19.66 -2.31
CA PRO A 98 -8.44 -20.86 -1.67
C PRO A 98 -7.67 -21.75 -2.65
N ARG A 99 -8.12 -21.78 -3.92
CA ARG A 99 -7.49 -22.50 -5.01
C ARG A 99 -7.36 -21.61 -6.25
N PRO A 100 -6.33 -21.84 -7.08
CA PRO A 100 -6.15 -21.07 -8.32
C PRO A 100 -7.28 -21.37 -9.30
N GLN A 101 -7.82 -20.35 -9.96
CA GLN A 101 -8.92 -20.49 -10.90
C GLN A 101 -8.89 -19.43 -12.00
N GLN A 102 -9.59 -19.68 -13.11
CA GLN A 102 -9.86 -18.63 -14.08
C GLN A 102 -10.82 -17.62 -13.44
N ALA A 103 -10.35 -16.40 -13.23
CA ALA A 103 -11.12 -15.35 -12.59
C ALA A 103 -11.63 -14.36 -13.64
N ALA A 104 -12.82 -13.83 -13.42
CA ALA A 104 -13.40 -12.76 -14.19
C ALA A 104 -14.01 -11.72 -13.25
N PHE A 105 -13.76 -10.45 -13.53
CA PHE A 105 -14.27 -9.32 -12.76
C PHE A 105 -15.08 -8.40 -13.66
N VAL A 106 -16.01 -7.65 -13.05
CA VAL A 106 -16.87 -6.66 -13.69
C VAL A 106 -16.91 -5.40 -12.84
N MET A 107 -17.26 -4.25 -13.43
CA MET A 107 -17.40 -2.96 -12.73
C MET A 107 -18.82 -2.72 -12.22
N ARG A 108 -19.45 -3.75 -11.63
CA ARG A 108 -20.84 -3.67 -11.17
C ARG A 108 -20.98 -2.64 -10.06
N ASP A 109 -21.86 -1.66 -10.26
CA ASP A 109 -22.17 -0.61 -9.28
C ASP A 109 -20.92 0.12 -8.73
N CYS A 110 -19.81 0.15 -9.49
CA CYS A 110 -18.60 0.88 -9.12
C CYS A 110 -18.76 2.36 -9.48
N LEU A 111 -18.53 3.26 -8.52
CA LEU A 111 -18.71 4.71 -8.71
C LEU A 111 -17.42 5.44 -9.14
N VAL A 112 -16.30 4.74 -9.13
CA VAL A 112 -14.97 5.24 -9.50
C VAL A 112 -14.24 4.21 -10.33
N ASP A 113 -13.32 4.69 -11.18
CA ASP A 113 -12.44 3.81 -11.97
C ASP A 113 -11.56 2.96 -11.04
N ILE A 114 -11.27 1.73 -11.47
CA ILE A 114 -10.50 0.75 -10.72
C ILE A 114 -9.45 0.14 -11.64
N ASP A 115 -8.23 0.05 -11.14
CA ASP A 115 -7.18 -0.71 -11.81
C ASP A 115 -7.08 -2.10 -11.18
N ILE A 116 -6.97 -3.13 -12.01
CA ILE A 116 -6.95 -4.53 -11.56
C ILE A 116 -5.68 -5.25 -11.99
N ILE A 117 -5.14 -6.08 -11.10
CA ILE A 117 -3.94 -6.90 -11.32
C ILE A 117 -4.25 -8.35 -10.93
N PHE A 118 -4.19 -9.26 -11.90
CA PHE A 118 -4.38 -10.69 -11.67
C PHE A 118 -3.03 -11.37 -11.42
N LEU A 119 -2.95 -12.20 -10.39
CA LEU A 119 -1.72 -12.87 -9.97
C LEU A 119 -1.90 -14.39 -9.85
N ASP A 120 -0.90 -15.14 -10.30
CA ASP A 120 -0.86 -16.59 -10.11
C ASP A 120 -0.48 -17.00 -8.67
N THR A 121 -0.30 -18.31 -8.46
CA THR A 121 0.09 -18.90 -7.16
C THR A 121 1.46 -18.47 -6.65
N PHE A 122 2.30 -17.94 -7.53
CA PHE A 122 3.63 -17.45 -7.21
C PHE A 122 3.67 -15.92 -7.09
N GLY A 123 2.54 -15.24 -7.29
CA GLY A 123 2.47 -13.77 -7.32
C GLY A 123 2.95 -13.17 -8.64
N GLN A 124 3.10 -13.98 -9.70
CA GLN A 124 3.43 -13.48 -11.04
C GLN A 124 2.21 -12.78 -11.64
N VAL A 125 2.44 -11.64 -12.28
CA VAL A 125 1.40 -10.89 -12.99
C VAL A 125 0.94 -11.65 -14.22
N LEU A 126 -0.32 -12.09 -14.20
CA LEU A 126 -0.99 -12.74 -15.33
C LEU A 126 -1.55 -11.71 -16.31
N SER A 127 -2.23 -10.69 -15.80
CA SER A 127 -2.85 -9.63 -16.61
C SER A 127 -3.18 -8.42 -15.76
N THR A 128 -3.23 -7.26 -16.40
CA THR A 128 -3.67 -6.02 -15.77
C THR A 128 -4.66 -5.30 -16.67
N TYR A 129 -5.58 -4.55 -16.08
CA TYR A 129 -6.52 -3.72 -16.81
C TYR A 129 -6.78 -2.42 -16.04
N GLU A 130 -6.99 -1.36 -16.80
CA GLU A 130 -7.58 -0.10 -16.32
C GLU A 130 -9.08 -0.23 -16.60
N MET A 131 -9.90 -0.29 -15.55
CA MET A 131 -11.35 -0.50 -15.66
C MET A 131 -12.08 0.82 -15.41
N GLU A 132 -12.90 1.21 -16.38
CA GLU A 132 -13.69 2.43 -16.32
C GLU A 132 -15.05 2.16 -15.69
N VAL A 133 -15.62 3.16 -15.02
CA VAL A 133 -17.00 3.14 -14.53
C VAL A 133 -17.96 2.81 -15.68
N GLU A 134 -18.93 1.92 -15.41
CA GLU A 134 -20.00 1.58 -16.34
C GLU A 134 -21.32 2.26 -15.97
N ASP A 135 -22.21 2.40 -16.96
CA ASP A 135 -23.56 2.93 -16.72
C ASP A 135 -24.31 2.09 -15.69
N PRO A 136 -25.01 2.73 -14.73
CA PRO A 136 -25.78 2.03 -13.71
C PRO A 136 -26.91 1.20 -14.35
N ARG A 137 -27.43 0.22 -13.60
CA ARG A 137 -28.58 -0.57 -14.06
C ARG A 137 -29.76 0.34 -14.40
N ARG A 138 -30.39 0.10 -15.55
CA ARG A 138 -31.57 0.87 -15.97
C ARG A 138 -32.82 0.44 -15.19
N PRO A 139 -33.81 1.33 -14.97
CA PRO A 139 -35.01 0.98 -14.20
C PRO A 139 -35.82 -0.18 -14.80
N ASP A 140 -35.82 -0.33 -16.12
CA ASP A 140 -36.52 -1.34 -16.90
C ASP A 140 -35.67 -2.60 -17.19
N GLU A 141 -34.41 -2.62 -16.78
CA GLU A 141 -33.45 -3.70 -17.00
C GLU A 141 -33.44 -4.67 -15.82
N SER A 142 -33.59 -5.97 -16.08
CA SER A 142 -33.45 -7.00 -15.05
C SER A 142 -32.00 -7.12 -14.57
N GLU A 143 -31.78 -7.70 -13.39
CA GLU A 143 -30.43 -7.92 -12.87
C GLU A 143 -29.59 -8.79 -13.82
N ALA A 144 -30.18 -9.83 -14.40
CA ALA A 144 -29.49 -10.73 -15.33
C ALA A 144 -29.07 -10.01 -16.62
N GLU A 145 -29.90 -9.12 -17.17
CA GLU A 145 -29.55 -8.32 -18.35
C GLU A 145 -28.45 -7.31 -18.04
N TYR A 146 -28.50 -6.67 -16.86
CA TYR A 146 -27.45 -5.78 -16.40
C TYR A 146 -26.10 -6.52 -16.33
N GLU A 147 -26.10 -7.69 -15.71
CA GLU A 147 -24.93 -8.56 -15.55
C GLU A 147 -24.33 -9.06 -16.86
N GLU A 148 -25.20 -9.38 -17.81
CA GLU A 148 -24.77 -9.89 -19.10
C GLU A 148 -24.00 -8.82 -19.88
N ARG A 149 -24.48 -7.57 -19.86
CA ARG A 149 -23.86 -6.46 -20.60
C ARG A 149 -22.56 -5.93 -19.99
N LEU A 150 -22.35 -6.12 -18.68
CA LEU A 150 -21.14 -5.64 -18.02
C LEU A 150 -19.89 -6.22 -18.68
N LYS A 151 -18.89 -5.36 -18.88
CA LYS A 151 -17.61 -5.76 -19.46
C LYS A 151 -16.86 -6.65 -18.49
N LYS A 152 -16.46 -7.83 -18.98
CA LYS A 152 -15.74 -8.84 -18.20
C LYS A 152 -14.24 -8.73 -18.41
N TYR A 153 -13.49 -8.65 -17.32
CA TYR A 153 -12.04 -8.60 -17.31
C TYR A 153 -11.50 -9.93 -16.80
N HIS A 154 -10.81 -10.67 -17.67
CA HIS A 154 -10.39 -12.03 -17.39
C HIS A 154 -8.93 -12.13 -16.98
N SER A 155 -8.63 -13.00 -16.02
CA SER A 155 -7.28 -13.46 -15.78
C SER A 155 -6.75 -14.18 -17.02
N ARG A 156 -5.51 -13.89 -17.43
CA ARG A 156 -4.83 -14.63 -18.52
C ARG A 156 -4.15 -15.92 -18.01
N GLY A 157 -4.89 -16.72 -17.24
CA GLY A 157 -4.37 -17.89 -16.52
C GLY A 157 -5.09 -18.12 -15.19
N PRO A 158 -4.81 -19.23 -14.48
CA PRO A 158 -5.37 -19.49 -13.17
C PRO A 158 -4.80 -18.50 -12.13
N ALA A 159 -5.61 -17.51 -11.76
CA ALA A 159 -5.29 -16.55 -10.72
C ALA A 159 -5.58 -17.16 -9.34
N GLN A 160 -4.71 -16.89 -8.38
CA GLN A 160 -4.95 -17.18 -6.96
C GLN A 160 -5.15 -15.90 -6.14
N PHE A 161 -4.63 -14.78 -6.63
CA PHE A 161 -4.81 -13.48 -6.02
C PHE A 161 -5.20 -12.45 -7.07
N VAL A 162 -5.97 -11.45 -6.67
CA VAL A 162 -6.30 -10.29 -7.50
C VAL A 162 -6.17 -9.04 -6.65
N ILE A 163 -5.58 -7.99 -7.20
CA ILE A 163 -5.47 -6.69 -6.52
C ILE A 163 -6.28 -5.68 -7.31
N GLU A 164 -7.19 -4.99 -6.62
CA GLU A 164 -7.87 -3.79 -7.12
C GLU A 164 -7.29 -2.56 -6.44
N LEU A 165 -6.97 -1.53 -7.23
CA LEU A 165 -6.44 -0.24 -6.80
C LEU A 165 -7.32 0.88 -7.35
N ARG A 166 -7.12 2.09 -6.83
CA ARG A 166 -7.69 3.32 -7.43
C ARG A 166 -7.34 3.39 -8.92
N GLY A 167 -8.31 3.72 -9.77
CA GLY A 167 -8.11 3.89 -11.20
C GLY A 167 -6.99 4.88 -11.55
N GLY A 168 -6.22 4.54 -12.57
CA GLY A 168 -5.06 5.32 -13.02
C GLY A 168 -3.76 5.07 -12.23
N THR A 169 -3.78 4.26 -11.17
CA THR A 169 -2.58 3.85 -10.43
C THR A 169 -1.57 3.13 -11.34
N LEU A 170 -2.03 2.24 -12.22
CA LEU A 170 -1.21 1.53 -13.20
C LEU A 170 -0.49 2.47 -14.16
N LYS A 171 -1.09 3.61 -14.50
CA LYS A 171 -0.45 4.65 -15.35
C LYS A 171 0.72 5.33 -14.65
N THR A 172 0.72 5.33 -13.32
CA THR A 172 1.83 5.88 -12.51
C THR A 172 3.01 4.92 -12.42
N PHE A 173 2.78 3.63 -12.69
CA PHE A 173 3.87 2.68 -12.84
C PHE A 173 4.41 2.79 -14.26
N GLU A 174 5.73 2.78 -14.43
CA GLU A 174 6.33 2.73 -15.75
C GLU A 174 5.77 1.52 -16.55
N PRO A 175 5.76 1.56 -17.90
CA PRO A 175 5.10 0.55 -18.76
C PRO A 175 5.50 -0.90 -18.49
N GLU A 176 6.58 -1.10 -17.75
CA GLU A 176 7.15 -2.38 -17.41
C GLU A 176 6.25 -3.29 -16.55
N LEU A 177 5.31 -2.76 -15.75
CA LEU A 177 4.33 -3.61 -15.03
C LEU A 177 3.38 -4.35 -15.98
N ARG A 178 3.24 -3.87 -17.23
CA ARG A 178 2.49 -4.57 -18.28
C ARG A 178 3.24 -5.79 -18.83
N ARG A 179 4.51 -6.02 -18.44
CA ARG A 179 5.24 -7.23 -18.82
C ARG A 179 4.83 -8.35 -17.85
N MET A 180 4.31 -9.46 -18.39
CA MET A 180 3.86 -10.66 -17.66
C MET A 180 4.96 -11.42 -16.88
N ARG A 181 6.06 -10.76 -16.48
CA ARG A 181 7.19 -11.35 -15.73
C ARG A 181 7.39 -10.72 -14.35
N ASP A 182 6.63 -9.68 -14.03
CA ASP A 182 6.71 -9.06 -12.71
C ASP A 182 6.15 -9.98 -11.64
N VAL A 183 6.79 -9.98 -10.46
CA VAL A 183 6.36 -10.75 -9.29
C VAL A 183 6.06 -9.79 -8.16
N ILE A 184 4.82 -9.82 -7.66
CA ILE A 184 4.40 -9.12 -6.45
C ILE A 184 4.57 -10.07 -5.27
N LYS A 185 5.34 -9.63 -4.26
CA LYS A 185 5.59 -10.43 -3.06
C LYS A 185 4.37 -10.36 -2.14
N LEU A 186 3.88 -11.53 -1.73
CA LEU A 186 2.75 -11.70 -0.82
C LEU A 186 3.11 -12.76 0.23
N ASP A 187 2.58 -12.64 1.44
CA ASP A 187 2.61 -13.74 2.43
C ASP A 187 1.53 -14.78 2.07
N ARG A 188 1.78 -15.50 0.98
CA ARG A 188 0.79 -16.39 0.34
C ARG A 188 0.29 -17.49 1.29
N GLN A 189 1.18 -18.06 2.09
CA GLN A 189 0.81 -19.11 3.03
C GLN A 189 -0.16 -18.60 4.09
N ARG A 190 0.06 -17.39 4.60
CA ARG A 190 -0.86 -16.75 5.55
C ARG A 190 -2.18 -16.40 4.88
N LEU A 191 -2.14 -15.77 3.72
CA LEU A 191 -3.34 -15.33 3.01
C LEU A 191 -4.27 -16.50 2.66
N ILE A 192 -3.71 -17.60 2.14
CA ILE A 192 -4.51 -18.77 1.74
C ILE A 192 -5.09 -19.52 2.94
N ARG A 193 -4.36 -19.58 4.07
CA ARG A 193 -4.81 -20.33 5.25
C ARG A 193 -6.16 -19.86 5.78
N ASP A 194 -6.43 -18.56 5.66
CA ASP A 194 -7.63 -17.96 6.22
C ASP A 194 -8.74 -17.75 5.17
N ALA A 195 -8.49 -18.13 3.92
CA ALA A 195 -9.46 -17.99 2.83
C ALA A 195 -10.43 -19.17 2.78
N SER A 196 -11.72 -18.87 2.60
CA SER A 196 -12.81 -19.83 2.42
C SER A 196 -13.43 -19.77 1.04
#